data_AF-A0A4R0Z5V2-F1
#
_entry.id   AF-A0A4R0Z5V2-F1
#
_cell.length_a   1.000
_cell.length_b   1.000
_cell.length_c   1.000
_cell.angle_alpha   90.00
_cell.angle_beta   90.00
_cell.angle_gamma   90.00
#
_symmetry.space_group_name_H-M   'P 1'
#
loop_
_entity.id
_entity.type
_entity.pdbx_description
1 polymer ?
#
loop_
_entity_poly.entity_id
_entity_poly.type
_entity_poly.pdbx_seq_one_letter_code
_entity_poly.pdbx_strand_id
1 'polypeptide(L)'
;MHHIEIGNDETIFEFSIIEASRETLRLAHGLVTEIVRTEAYVRFARDLTDAFHTLVGVCRLWNEEGRAILTISFDRGRVEVETAWGQVTRRFVTDQSYVTRTVGQVGIVE
;
A
#
# COMPACT_ATOMS: atom_id res chain seq x y z
N MET A 1 1.37 -11.08 12.78
CA MET A 1 0.51 -10.74 11.64
C MET A 1 0.20 -9.25 11.74
N HIS A 2 0.54 -8.48 10.72
CA HIS A 2 0.36 -7.03 10.69
C HIS A 2 -0.61 -6.66 9.58
N HIS A 3 -1.70 -5.97 9.92
CA HIS A 3 -2.83 -5.73 9.02
C HIS A 3 -2.87 -4.27 8.55
N ILE A 4 -3.06 -4.09 7.24
CA ILE A 4 -3.09 -2.80 6.56
C ILE A 4 -4.41 -2.69 5.79
N GLU A 5 -5.09 -1.57 5.97
CA GLU A 5 -6.41 -1.27 5.41
C GLU A 5 -6.36 0.10 4.74
N ILE A 6 -6.95 0.22 3.56
CA ILE A 6 -7.17 1.48 2.84
C ILE A 6 -8.51 1.43 2.13
N GLY A 7 -9.29 2.51 2.22
CA GLY A 7 -10.64 2.51 1.68
C GLY A 7 -11.29 3.88 1.65
N ASN A 8 -12.59 3.86 1.41
CA ASN A 8 -13.54 4.95 1.56
C ASN A 8 -14.86 4.35 2.13
N ASP A 9 -15.96 5.11 2.09
CA ASP A 9 -17.26 4.62 2.59
C ASP A 9 -17.87 3.46 1.77
N GLU A 10 -17.42 3.25 0.53
CA GLU A 10 -17.99 2.28 -0.41
C GLU A 10 -17.11 1.03 -0.60
N THR A 11 -15.79 1.19 -0.49
CA THR A 11 -14.80 0.18 -0.85
C THR A 11 -13.67 0.15 0.16
N ILE A 12 -13.34 -1.06 0.61
CA ILE A 12 -12.18 -1.32 1.46
C ILE A 12 -11.27 -2.31 0.73
N PHE A 13 -9.98 -2.00 0.74
CA PHE A 13 -8.91 -2.91 0.38
C PHE A 13 -8.05 -3.17 1.61
N GLU A 14 -7.83 -4.45 1.92
CA GLU A 14 -7.06 -4.88 3.08
C GLU A 14 -6.02 -5.93 2.69
N PHE A 15 -4.86 -5.90 3.33
CA PHE A 15 -3.87 -6.97 3.20
C PHE A 15 -3.10 -7.12 4.51
N SER A 16 -2.43 -8.25 4.68
CA SER A 16 -1.66 -8.54 5.89
C SER A 16 -0.26 -9.04 5.58
N ILE A 17 0.73 -8.58 6.35
CA ILE A 17 2.05 -9.21 6.42
C ILE A 17 1.91 -10.48 7.27
N ILE A 18 1.98 -11.64 6.62
CA ILE A 18 1.80 -12.95 7.26
C ILE A 18 3.13 -13.60 7.63
N GLU A 19 4.20 -13.30 6.88
CA GLU A 19 5.57 -13.73 7.18
C GLU A 19 6.53 -12.58 6.86
N ALA A 20 7.60 -12.45 7.65
CA ALA A 20 8.60 -11.40 7.49
C ALA A 20 10.00 -11.95 7.76
N SER A 21 10.93 -11.61 6.88
CA SER A 21 12.36 -11.86 7.02
C SER A 21 13.15 -10.57 6.79
N ARG A 22 14.48 -10.65 6.88
CA ARG A 22 15.34 -9.50 6.54
C ARG A 22 15.28 -9.13 5.07
N GLU A 23 14.99 -10.09 4.19
CA GLU A 23 15.07 -9.91 2.74
C GLU A 23 13.70 -9.74 2.11
N THR A 24 12.68 -10.43 2.64
CA THR A 24 11.35 -10.53 2.03
C THR A 24 10.22 -10.42 3.06
N LEU A 25 9.07 -9.95 2.59
CA LEU A 25 7.79 -9.99 3.29
C LEU A 25 6.80 -10.77 2.43
N ARG A 26 6.03 -11.65 3.07
CA ARG A 26 4.89 -12.32 2.44
C ARG A 26 3.61 -11.60 2.83
N LEU A 27 2.93 -11.06 1.83
CA LEU A 27 1.71 -10.29 1.97
C LEU A 27 0.51 -11.14 1.52
N ALA A 28 -0.61 -11.07 2.22
CA ALA A 28 -1.83 -11.80 1.90
C ALA A 28 -3.04 -10.86 1.74
N HIS A 29 -3.79 -11.03 0.67
CA HIS A 29 -5.11 -10.46 0.44
C HIS A 29 -6.09 -11.60 0.15
N GLY A 30 -6.93 -11.94 1.13
CA GLY A 30 -7.75 -13.16 1.09
C GLY A 30 -6.87 -14.42 0.97
N LEU A 31 -7.09 -15.21 -0.10
CA LEU A 31 -6.30 -16.42 -0.39
C LEU A 31 -5.07 -16.16 -1.27
N VAL A 32 -4.90 -14.93 -1.78
CA VAL A 32 -3.83 -14.58 -2.70
C VAL A 32 -2.65 -14.01 -1.92
N THR A 33 -1.46 -14.57 -2.13
CA THR A 33 -0.23 -14.08 -1.52
C THR A 33 0.72 -13.48 -2.54
N GLU A 34 1.34 -12.37 -2.19
CA GLU A 34 2.42 -11.73 -2.93
C GLU A 34 3.70 -11.77 -2.08
N ILE A 35 4.85 -11.89 -2.71
CA ILE A 35 6.15 -11.73 -2.04
C ILE A 35 6.73 -10.40 -2.49
N VAL A 36 7.13 -9.57 -1.52
CA VAL A 36 7.81 -8.30 -1.76
C VAL A 36 9.16 -8.31 -1.07
N ARG A 37 10.14 -7.59 -1.61
CA ARG A 37 11.41 -7.37 -0.89
C ARG A 37 11.18 -6.41 0.27
N THR A 38 11.83 -6.67 1.40
CA THR A 38 11.76 -5.79 2.58
C THR A 38 12.20 -4.37 2.24
N GLU A 39 13.24 -4.20 1.41
CA GLU A 39 13.66 -2.87 0.92
C GLU A 39 12.57 -2.17 0.10
N ALA A 40 11.87 -2.91 -0.77
CA ALA A 40 10.80 -2.34 -1.60
C ALA A 40 9.62 -1.88 -0.73
N TYR A 41 9.29 -2.64 0.31
CA TYR A 41 8.28 -2.24 1.28
C TYR A 41 8.69 -1.00 2.07
N VAL A 42 9.93 -0.92 2.56
CA VAL A 42 10.45 0.26 3.29
C VAL A 42 10.47 1.49 2.39
N ARG A 43 10.85 1.35 1.12
CA ARG A 43 10.80 2.45 0.14
C ARG A 43 9.37 2.91 -0.10
N PHE A 44 8.44 1.98 -0.29
CA PHE A 44 7.01 2.29 -0.38
C PHE A 44 6.50 3.06 0.84
N ALA A 45 6.88 2.64 2.05
CA ALA A 45 6.48 3.31 3.29
C ALA A 45 6.98 4.77 3.35
N ARG A 46 8.24 5.01 2.98
CA ARG A 46 8.81 6.37 2.88
C ARG A 46 8.08 7.21 1.84
N ASP A 47 7.93 6.69 0.63
CA ASP A 47 7.26 7.40 -0.47
C ASP A 47 5.80 7.74 -0.10
N LEU A 48 5.12 6.82 0.62
CA LEU A 48 3.76 7.03 1.10
C LEU A 48 3.72 8.12 2.18
N THR A 49 4.63 8.09 3.16
CA THR A 49 4.74 9.12 4.20
C THR A 49 5.00 10.50 3.57
N ASP A 50 5.91 10.60 2.62
CA ASP A 50 6.23 11.86 1.94
C ASP A 50 5.06 12.38 1.10
N ALA A 51 4.42 11.51 0.30
CA ALA A 51 3.26 11.88 -0.50
C ALA A 51 2.06 12.28 0.37
N PHE A 52 1.88 11.64 1.53
CA PHE A 52 0.84 11.97 2.50
C PHE A 52 1.07 13.35 3.13
N HIS A 53 2.31 13.72 3.47
CA HIS A 53 2.61 15.03 4.05
C HIS A 53 2.55 16.17 3.03
N THR A 54 3.00 15.92 1.80
CA THR A 54 3.04 16.92 0.72
C THR A 54 1.72 17.03 -0.06
N LEU A 55 0.81 16.08 0.14
CA LEU A 55 -0.46 15.95 -0.59
C LEU A 55 -0.30 15.74 -2.10
N VAL A 56 0.90 15.39 -2.54
CA VAL A 56 1.26 15.21 -3.95
C VAL A 56 2.31 14.12 -4.06
N GLY A 57 2.14 13.18 -4.99
CA GLY A 57 3.14 12.16 -5.24
C GLY A 57 2.53 10.81 -5.57
N VAL A 58 3.37 9.84 -5.90
CA VAL A 58 2.94 8.48 -6.21
C VAL A 58 3.86 7.50 -5.51
N CYS A 59 3.30 6.65 -4.66
CA CYS A 59 4.02 5.55 -4.02
C CYS A 59 3.53 4.22 -4.59
N ARG A 60 4.48 3.29 -4.79
CA ARG A 60 4.22 1.99 -5.42
C ARG A 60 4.89 0.88 -4.63
N LEU A 61 4.12 -0.14 -4.31
CA LEU A 61 4.64 -1.36 -3.73
C LEU A 61 4.86 -2.39 -4.84
N TRP A 62 6.12 -2.82 -4.98
CA TRP A 62 6.54 -3.76 -6.01
C TRP A 62 6.74 -5.16 -5.42
N ASN A 63 6.22 -6.18 -6.10
CA ASN A 63 6.51 -7.58 -5.77
C ASN A 63 7.86 -8.02 -6.36
N GLU A 64 8.31 -9.23 -6.00
CA GLU A 64 9.59 -9.78 -6.49
C GLU A 64 9.62 -10.04 -8.00
N GLU A 65 8.46 -10.13 -8.64
CA GLU A 65 8.32 -10.25 -10.10
C GLU A 65 8.47 -8.91 -10.83
N GLY A 66 8.63 -7.80 -10.09
CA GLY A 66 8.75 -6.45 -10.65
C GLY A 66 7.43 -5.82 -11.05
N ARG A 67 6.29 -6.31 -10.51
CA ARG A 67 4.96 -5.75 -10.71
C ARG A 67 4.55 -4.85 -9.55
N ALA A 68 3.97 -3.69 -9.85
CA ALA A 68 3.34 -2.84 -8.84
C ALA A 68 2.00 -3.47 -8.42
N ILE A 69 1.94 -4.01 -7.20
CA ILE A 69 0.74 -4.67 -6.64
C ILE A 69 -0.17 -3.68 -5.91
N LEU A 70 0.35 -2.52 -5.53
CA LEU A 70 -0.38 -1.40 -4.95
C LEU A 70 0.26 -0.08 -5.42
N THR A 71 -0.57 0.82 -5.93
CA THR A 71 -0.20 2.20 -6.27
C THR A 71 -1.14 3.15 -5.54
N ILE A 72 -0.58 4.12 -4.82
CA ILE A 72 -1.35 5.19 -4.18
C ILE A 72 -0.83 6.51 -4.72
N SER A 73 -1.72 7.27 -5.37
CA SER A 73 -1.41 8.56 -5.99
C SER A 73 -2.14 9.69 -5.27
N PHE A 74 -1.39 10.70 -4.84
CA PHE A 74 -1.91 11.90 -4.18
C PHE A 74 -1.91 13.06 -5.18
N ASP A 75 -3.05 13.75 -5.25
CA ASP A 75 -3.21 14.99 -6.00
C ASP A 75 -4.12 15.96 -5.24
N ARG A 76 -3.52 16.89 -4.48
CA ARG A 76 -4.17 18.03 -3.81
C ARG A 76 -5.43 17.64 -3.01
N GLY A 77 -5.31 16.60 -2.19
CA GLY A 77 -6.38 16.11 -1.30
C GLY A 77 -7.23 14.98 -1.87
N ARG A 78 -7.10 14.69 -3.17
CA ARG A 78 -7.61 13.46 -3.79
C ARG A 78 -6.56 12.37 -3.71
N VAL A 79 -6.97 11.17 -3.30
CA VAL A 79 -6.12 9.99 -3.30
C VAL A 79 -6.72 8.94 -4.21
N GLU A 80 -5.93 8.42 -5.12
CA GLU A 80 -6.31 7.31 -5.97
C GLU A 80 -5.54 6.07 -5.59
N VAL A 81 -6.27 4.97 -5.39
CA VAL A 81 -5.72 3.68 -5.00
C VAL A 81 -5.97 2.70 -6.13
N GLU A 82 -4.89 2.12 -6.64
CA GLU A 82 -4.94 1.03 -7.61
C GLU A 82 -4.27 -0.20 -7.01
N THR A 83 -4.97 -1.33 -7.02
CA THR A 83 -4.47 -2.62 -6.53
C THR A 83 -4.41 -3.58 -7.70
N ALA A 84 -3.30 -4.28 -7.82
CA ALA A 84 -3.05 -5.26 -8.88
C ALA A 84 -2.56 -6.56 -8.25
N TRP A 85 -3.38 -7.10 -7.34
CA TRP A 85 -3.04 -8.24 -6.50
C TRP A 85 -3.45 -9.55 -7.18
N GLY A 86 -2.50 -10.46 -7.43
CA GLY A 86 -2.74 -11.61 -8.30
C GLY A 86 -3.28 -11.18 -9.66
N GLN A 87 -4.37 -11.79 -10.14
CA GLN A 87 -4.96 -11.47 -11.45
C GLN A 87 -6.04 -10.37 -11.40
N VAL A 88 -6.33 -9.83 -10.23
CA VAL A 88 -7.41 -8.86 -10.03
C VAL A 88 -6.82 -7.46 -9.97
N THR A 89 -7.35 -6.56 -10.81
CA THR A 89 -7.05 -5.14 -10.73
C THR A 89 -8.28 -4.39 -10.25
N ARG A 90 -8.14 -3.54 -9.23
CA ARG A 90 -9.19 -2.65 -8.73
C ARG A 90 -8.65 -1.25 -8.60
N ARG A 91 -9.53 -0.27 -8.78
CA ARG A 91 -9.21 1.14 -8.59
C ARG A 91 -10.37 1.82 -7.89
N PHE A 92 -10.05 2.65 -6.90
CA PHE A 92 -11.02 3.51 -6.24
C PHE A 92 -10.36 4.84 -5.86
N VAL A 93 -11.21 5.84 -5.61
CA VAL A 93 -10.79 7.16 -5.17
C VAL A 93 -11.21 7.32 -3.72
N THR A 94 -10.31 7.84 -2.90
CA THR A 94 -10.56 8.24 -1.53
C THR A 94 -9.96 9.63 -1.29
N ASP A 95 -10.08 10.14 -0.08
CA ASP A 95 -9.42 11.38 0.33
C ASP A 95 -8.36 11.10 1.41
N GLN A 96 -7.55 12.11 1.70
CA GLN A 96 -6.45 11.99 2.65
C GLN A 96 -6.90 11.49 4.03
N SER A 97 -8.10 11.85 4.50
CA SER A 97 -8.54 11.53 5.85
C SER A 97 -8.63 10.02 6.07
N TYR A 98 -9.12 9.27 5.08
CA TYR A 98 -9.18 7.80 5.09
C TYR A 98 -7.80 7.13 5.05
N VAL A 99 -6.78 7.82 4.53
CA VAL A 99 -5.43 7.25 4.36
C VAL A 99 -4.56 7.42 5.62
N THR A 100 -4.95 8.30 6.55
CA THR A 100 -4.23 8.53 7.81
C THR A 100 -3.99 7.23 8.58
N ARG A 101 -5.01 6.36 8.65
CA ARG A 101 -4.91 5.04 9.30
C ARG A 101 -3.93 4.14 8.56
N THR A 102 -4.01 4.09 7.23
CA THR A 102 -3.12 3.29 6.38
C THR A 102 -1.66 3.67 6.59
N VAL A 103 -1.34 4.98 6.63
CA VAL A 103 0.03 5.47 6.85
C VAL A 103 0.55 5.00 8.22
N GLY A 104 -0.27 5.12 9.28
CA GLY A 104 0.09 4.64 10.61
C GLY A 104 0.27 3.12 10.67
N GLN A 105 -0.52 2.36 9.92
CA GLN A 105 -0.37 0.91 9.81
C GLN A 105 0.90 0.55 9.04
N VAL A 106 1.15 1.12 7.86
CA VAL A 106 2.34 0.79 7.05
C VAL A 106 3.64 1.05 7.84
N GLY A 107 3.60 2.03 8.73
CA GLY A 107 4.70 2.46 9.58
C GLY A 107 5.29 3.75 9.02
N ILE A 108 5.28 4.82 9.82
CA ILE A 108 5.91 6.08 9.46
C ILE A 108 7.42 5.88 9.52
N VAL A 109 8.09 6.17 8.41
CA VAL A 109 9.55 6.17 8.37
C VAL A 109 9.99 7.64 8.40
N GLU A 110 10.52 8.07 9.55
CA GLU A 110 11.21 9.36 9.70
C GLU A 110 12.59 9.35 9.03
#